data_AF-A0A0K1FHP1-F1
#
_entry.id   AF-A0A0K1FHP1-F1
#
_cell.length_a   1.000
_cell.length_b   1.000
_cell.length_c   1.000
_cell.angle_alpha   90.00
_cell.angle_beta   90.00
_cell.angle_gamma   90.00
#
_symmetry.space_group_name_H-M   'P 1'
#
loop_
_entity.id
_entity.type
_entity.pdbx_description
1 polymer ?
#
loop_
_entity_poly.entity_id
_entity_poly.type
_entity_poly.pdbx_seq_one_letter_code
_entity_poly.pdbx_strand_id
1 'polypeptide(L)'
;MKKKLAVILFGLISLGIGLLLLHLSPDPMAENLELAREASNAQEAAAAISANNKKDVVYSTVAYLFVGIGFGAAGYGVFMSGKKEDSEEKS
;
A
#
# COMPACT_ATOMS: atom_id res chain seq x y z
N MET A 1 -11.91 -1.22 -25.99
CA MET A 1 -10.57 -1.62 -25.52
C MET A 1 -9.87 -0.54 -24.68
N LYS A 2 -9.80 0.73 -25.14
CA LYS A 2 -9.10 1.84 -24.46
C LYS A 2 -9.44 2.02 -22.97
N LYS A 3 -10.72 1.97 -22.59
CA LYS A 3 -11.17 2.11 -21.19
C LYS A 3 -10.66 0.98 -20.27
N LYS A 4 -10.57 -0.26 -20.77
CA LYS A 4 -10.08 -1.41 -19.98
C LYS A 4 -8.59 -1.26 -19.69
N LEU A 5 -7.81 -0.94 -20.73
CA LEU A 5 -6.37 -0.71 -20.61
C LEU A 5 -6.06 0.45 -19.65
N ALA A 6 -6.86 1.52 -19.68
CA ALA A 6 -6.73 2.62 -18.73
C ALA A 6 -6.94 2.18 -17.27
N VAL A 7 -7.92 1.32 -17.00
CA VAL A 7 -8.17 0.76 -15.66
C VAL A 7 -7.03 -0.14 -15.21
N ILE A 8 -6.49 -0.98 -16.10
CA ILE A 8 -5.34 -1.83 -15.80
C ILE A 8 -4.11 -0.97 -15.48
N LEU A 9 -3.80 0.02 -16.32
CA LEU A 9 -2.65 0.91 -16.12
C LEU A 9 -2.79 1.71 -14.82
N PHE A 10 -3.99 2.23 -14.53
CA PHE A 10 -4.26 2.89 -13.25
C PHE A 10 -3.98 1.96 -12.06
N GLY A 11 -4.45 0.71 -12.13
CA GLY A 11 -4.18 -0.29 -11.11
C GLY A 11 -2.68 -0.57 -10.94
N LEU A 12 -1.94 -0.75 -12.04
CA LEU A 12 -0.50 -1.00 -12.01
C LEU A 12 0.29 0.20 -11.45
N ILE A 13 -0.09 1.43 -11.79
CA ILE A 13 0.54 2.64 -11.24
C ILE A 13 0.26 2.73 -9.74
N SER A 14 -0.99 2.54 -9.32
CA SER A 14 -1.37 2.55 -7.90
C SER A 14 -0.62 1.46 -7.12
N LEU A 15 -0.53 0.25 -7.67
CA LEU A 15 0.23 -0.85 -7.09
C LEU A 15 1.73 -0.52 -6.96
N GLY A 16 2.33 0.04 -8.01
CA GLY A 16 3.73 0.46 -8.01
C GLY A 16 4.02 1.51 -6.95
N ILE A 17 3.12 2.49 -6.77
CA ILE A 17 3.23 3.49 -5.70
C ILE A 17 3.16 2.83 -4.33
N GLY A 18 2.17 1.95 -4.10
CA GLY A 18 2.02 1.24 -2.82
C GLY A 18 3.22 0.38 -2.45
N LEU A 19 3.76 -0.38 -3.41
CA LEU A 19 4.95 -1.20 -3.22
C LEU A 19 6.21 -0.35 -2.98
N LEU A 20 6.35 0.78 -3.69
CA LEU A 20 7.46 1.70 -3.46
C LEU A 20 7.41 2.30 -2.06
N LEU A 21 6.22 2.70 -1.59
CA LEU A 21 6.04 3.19 -0.22
C LEU A 21 6.44 2.11 0.80
N LEU A 22 5.94 0.87 0.65
CA LEU A 22 6.34 -0.22 1.55
C LEU A 22 7.85 -0.49 1.53
N HIS A 23 8.49 -0.41 0.37
CA HIS A 23 9.94 -0.61 0.25
C HIS A 23 10.76 0.50 0.92
N LEU A 24 10.24 1.73 0.89
CA LEU A 24 10.87 2.90 1.51
C LEU A 24 10.47 3.07 2.99
N SER A 25 9.64 2.19 3.56
CA SER A 25 9.24 2.34 4.95
C SER A 25 10.44 2.12 5.87
N PRO A 26 10.67 3.01 6.85
CA PRO A 26 11.71 2.80 7.86
C PRO A 26 11.39 1.57 8.72
N ASP A 27 12.41 1.00 9.36
CA ASP A 27 12.21 -0.08 10.35
C ASP A 27 11.78 0.55 11.69
N PRO A 28 10.50 0.42 12.10
CA PRO A 28 10.01 1.05 13.31
C PRO A 28 10.65 0.45 14.58
N MET A 29 11.13 -0.80 14.51
CA MET A 29 11.75 -1.45 15.67
C MET A 29 13.14 -0.89 15.94
N ALA A 30 13.92 -0.64 14.88
CA ALA A 30 15.23 0.00 14.99
C ALA A 30 15.10 1.41 15.60
N GLU A 31 14.17 2.23 15.07
CA GLU A 31 13.91 3.58 15.62
C GLU A 31 13.42 3.51 17.09
N ASN A 32 12.53 2.58 17.43
CA ASN A 32 12.05 2.42 18.80
C ASN A 32 13.16 2.04 19.80
N LEU A 33 14.17 1.29 19.35
CA LEU A 33 15.32 0.91 20.18
C LEU A 33 16.23 2.11 20.46
N GLU A 34 16.38 3.01 19.49
CA GLU A 34 17.09 4.29 19.68
C GLU A 34 16.31 5.21 20.62
N LEU A 35 14.99 5.36 20.42
CA LEU A 35 14.13 6.16 21.31
C LEU A 35 14.18 5.68 22.77
N ALA A 36 14.25 4.36 22.98
CA ALA A 36 14.40 3.79 24.32
C ALA A 36 15.76 4.09 24.96
N ARG A 37 16.83 4.24 24.15
CA ARG A 37 18.18 4.57 24.62
C ARG A 37 18.34 6.06 24.96
N GLU A 38 17.63 6.93 24.25
CA GLU A 38 17.68 8.38 24.46
C GLU A 38 16.79 8.84 25.63
N ALA A 39 15.73 8.09 25.93
CA ALA A 39 14.79 8.46 26.98
C ALA A 39 15.42 8.41 28.39
N SER A 40 15.09 9.41 29.21
CA SER A 40 15.59 9.49 30.58
C SER A 40 14.93 8.47 31.52
N ASN A 41 13.76 7.95 31.15
CA ASN A 41 12.98 7.00 31.93
C ASN A 41 12.00 6.19 31.07
N ALA A 42 11.40 5.16 31.66
CA ALA A 42 10.50 4.25 30.96
C ALA A 42 9.21 4.90 30.44
N GLN A 43 8.68 5.92 31.13
CA GLN A 43 7.47 6.62 30.71
C GLN A 43 7.72 7.46 29.46
N GLU A 44 8.85 8.16 29.42
CA GLU A 44 9.29 8.93 28.26
C GLU A 44 9.55 8.01 27.05
N ALA A 45 10.24 6.89 27.25
CA ALA A 45 10.45 5.89 26.20
C ALA A 45 9.12 5.38 25.62
N ALA A 46 8.16 5.03 26.49
CA ALA A 46 6.85 4.54 26.07
C ALA A 46 6.07 5.59 25.27
N ALA A 47 6.12 6.86 25.66
CA ALA A 47 5.47 7.94 24.94
C ALA A 47 6.09 8.15 23.54
N ALA A 48 7.42 8.15 23.46
CA ALA A 48 8.15 8.30 22.19
C ALA A 48 7.89 7.12 21.23
N ILE A 49 7.98 5.88 21.74
CA ILE A 49 7.69 4.66 20.97
C ILE A 49 6.23 4.65 20.47
N SER A 50 5.28 5.05 21.32
CA SER A 50 3.86 5.13 20.93
C SER A 50 3.63 6.15 19.82
N ALA A 51 4.28 7.31 19.91
CA ALA A 51 4.24 8.31 18.84
C ALA A 51 4.85 7.77 17.54
N ASN A 52 5.97 7.04 17.62
CA ASN A 52 6.61 6.45 16.46
C ASN A 52 5.75 5.37 15.80
N ASN A 53 5.16 4.47 16.58
CA ASN A 53 4.25 3.44 16.08
C ASN A 53 3.01 4.04 15.40
N LYS A 54 2.49 5.17 15.88
CA LYS A 54 1.38 5.88 15.20
C LYS A 54 1.78 6.38 13.82
N LYS A 55 2.98 6.99 13.70
CA LYS A 55 3.54 7.44 12.42
C LYS A 55 3.65 6.27 11.44
N ASP A 56 4.21 5.15 11.90
CA ASP A 56 4.38 3.94 11.10
C ASP A 56 3.06 3.33 10.64
N VAL A 57 2.07 3.23 11.54
CA VAL A 57 0.73 2.72 11.21
C VAL A 57 0.05 3.59 10.14
N VAL A 58 0.15 4.92 10.23
CA VAL A 58 -0.42 5.81 9.20
C VAL A 58 0.26 5.58 7.86
N TYR A 59 1.60 5.52 7.85
CA TYR A 59 2.37 5.32 6.63
C TYR A 59 2.03 3.97 5.95
N SER A 60 2.07 2.88 6.72
CA SER A 60 1.74 1.54 6.24
C SER A 60 0.29 1.43 5.77
N THR A 61 -0.67 2.07 6.46
CA THR A 61 -2.08 2.11 6.05
C THR A 61 -2.23 2.76 4.67
N VAL A 62 -1.56 3.89 4.44
CA VAL A 62 -1.58 4.56 3.13
C VAL A 62 -0.96 3.65 2.06
N ALA A 63 0.21 3.05 2.34
CA ALA A 63 0.87 2.16 1.41
C ALA A 63 -0.01 0.95 1.03
N TYR A 64 -0.63 0.28 2.01
CA TYR A 64 -1.53 -0.83 1.78
C TYR A 64 -2.84 -0.44 1.08
N LEU A 65 -3.34 0.79 1.29
CA LEU A 65 -4.47 1.31 0.53
C LEU A 65 -4.13 1.36 -0.97
N PHE A 66 -2.96 1.88 -1.35
CA PHE A 66 -2.50 1.90 -2.73
C PHE A 66 -2.29 0.50 -3.30
N VAL A 67 -1.72 -0.44 -2.53
CA VAL A 67 -1.59 -1.85 -2.94
C VAL A 67 -2.96 -2.46 -3.20
N GLY A 68 -3.92 -2.28 -2.29
CA GLY A 68 -5.28 -2.81 -2.40
C GLY A 68 -6.04 -2.24 -3.60
N ILE A 69 -5.98 -0.92 -3.80
CA ILE A 69 -6.55 -0.25 -4.99
C ILE A 69 -5.90 -0.80 -6.26
N GLY A 70 -4.57 -0.96 -6.25
CA GLY A 70 -3.82 -1.45 -7.38
C GLY A 70 -4.23 -2.85 -7.82
N PHE A 71 -4.26 -3.80 -6.87
CA PHE A 71 -4.75 -5.16 -7.13
C PHE A 71 -6.21 -5.17 -7.59
N GLY A 72 -7.09 -4.41 -6.90
CA GLY A 72 -8.51 -4.35 -7.24
C GLY A 72 -8.77 -3.82 -8.64
N ALA A 73 -8.16 -2.70 -9.00
CA ALA A 73 -8.33 -2.08 -10.32
C ALA A 73 -7.70 -2.92 -11.44
N ALA A 74 -6.48 -3.42 -11.27
CA ALA A 74 -5.83 -4.26 -12.27
C ALA A 74 -6.61 -5.57 -12.49
N GLY A 75 -7.00 -6.26 -11.41
CA GLY A 75 -7.81 -7.48 -11.47
C GLY A 75 -9.17 -7.25 -12.12
N TYR A 76 -9.87 -6.16 -11.77
CA TYR A 76 -11.13 -5.80 -12.41
C TYR A 76 -10.97 -5.51 -13.91
N GLY A 77 -9.89 -4.81 -14.29
CA GLY A 77 -9.54 -4.55 -15.68
C GLY A 77 -9.32 -5.83 -16.50
N VAL A 78 -8.65 -6.82 -15.91
CA VAL A 78 -8.43 -8.15 -16.50
C VAL A 78 -9.76 -8.92 -16.61
N PHE A 79 -10.57 -8.96 -15.55
CA PHE A 79 -11.88 -9.63 -15.57
C PHE A 79 -12.82 -9.06 -16.65
N MET A 80 -12.86 -7.74 -16.80
CA MET A 80 -13.59 -7.09 -17.89
C MET A 80 -13.08 -7.48 -19.28
N SER A 81 -11.83 -7.92 -19.41
CA SER A 81 -11.25 -8.34 -20.69
C SER A 81 -11.89 -9.64 -21.19
N GLY A 82 -11.99 -10.67 -20.35
CA GLY A 82 -12.60 -11.95 -20.72
C GLY A 82 -14.11 -11.90 -21.01
N LYS A 83 -14.86 -11.00 -20.34
CA LYS A 83 -16.32 -10.87 -20.55
C LYS A 83 -16.76 -10.45 -21.96
N LYS A 84 -15.86 -9.91 -22.79
CA LYS A 84 -16.21 -9.49 -24.17
C LYS A 84 -15.90 -10.54 -25.24
N GLU A 85 -14.93 -11.42 -25.00
CA GLU A 85 -14.63 -12.51 -25.95
C GLU A 85 -15.83 -13.48 -26.03
N ASP A 86 -16.44 -13.82 -24.89
CA ASP A 86 -17.66 -14.67 -24.84
C ASP A 86 -18.90 -14.05 -25.52
N SER A 87 -18.93 -12.73 -25.72
CA SER A 87 -20.09 -12.03 -26.29
C SER A 87 -20.03 -11.92 -27.81
N GLU A 88 -18.82 -11.88 -28.38
CA GLU A 88 -18.61 -11.79 -29.83
C GLU A 88 -18.58 -13.17 -30.51
N GLU A 89 -18.29 -14.24 -29.78
CA GLU A 89 -18.35 -15.63 -30.30
C GLU A 89 -19.79 -16.20 -30.38
N LYS A 90 -20.77 -15.54 -29.74
CA LYS A 90 -22.17 -15.96 -29.70
C LYS A 90 -23.12 -15.17 -30.61
N SER A 91 -22.62 -14.27 -31.46
CA SER A 91 -23.44 -13.45 -32.37
C SER A 91 -23.22 -13.78 -33.85
#